data_AF-A0A175R494-F1
#
_entry.id   AF-A0A175R494-F1
#
_cell.length_a   1.000
_cell.length_b   1.000
_cell.length_c   1.000
_cell.angle_alpha   90.00
_cell.angle_beta   90.00
_cell.angle_gamma   90.00
#
_symmetry.space_group_name_H-M   'P 1'
#
loop_
_entity.id
_entity.type
_entity.pdbx_description
1 polymer ?
#
loop_
_entity_poly.entity_id
_entity_poly.type
_entity_poly.pdbx_seq_one_letter_code
_entity_poly.pdbx_strand_id
1 'polypeptide(L)'
;MTLGLTWAEARQKTGLEPHDFSILARSGAFRRVGVRFDPASLEDNGKRAIEIQRDADDRIKEIRRDAARRLAALGMEPPIEGGSI
;
A
#
# COMPACT_ATOMS: atom_id res chain seq x y z
N MET A 1 -10.53 -24.87 15.94
CA MET A 1 -9.38 -25.06 15.03
C MET A 1 -9.66 -24.28 13.77
N THR A 2 -8.97 -23.19 13.53
CA THR A 2 -9.18 -22.36 12.34
C THR A 2 -8.44 -23.00 11.17
N LEU A 3 -9.19 -23.64 10.29
CA LEU A 3 -8.68 -24.13 9.01
C LEU A 3 -8.28 -22.90 8.20
N GLY A 4 -6.98 -22.71 7.94
CA GLY A 4 -6.50 -21.56 7.17
C GLY A 4 -7.19 -21.44 5.80
N LEU A 5 -7.13 -20.26 5.19
CA LEU A 5 -7.77 -19.95 3.92
C LEU A 5 -6.95 -20.47 2.74
N THR A 6 -7.64 -20.95 1.71
CA THR A 6 -7.04 -21.21 0.41
C THR A 6 -6.63 -19.90 -0.27
N TRP A 7 -5.87 -20.00 -1.37
CA TRP A 7 -5.49 -18.84 -2.17
C TRP A 7 -6.70 -18.03 -2.66
N ALA A 8 -7.73 -18.71 -3.16
CA ALA A 8 -8.92 -18.06 -3.71
C ALA A 8 -9.67 -17.27 -2.62
N GLU A 9 -9.87 -17.88 -1.45
CA GLU A 9 -10.55 -17.26 -0.31
C GLU A 9 -9.74 -16.08 0.24
N ALA A 10 -8.42 -16.24 0.39
CA ALA A 10 -7.55 -15.18 0.86
C ALA A 10 -7.54 -13.96 -0.07
N ARG A 11 -7.44 -14.19 -1.39
CA ARG A 11 -7.50 -13.12 -2.40
C ARG A 11 -8.83 -12.39 -2.40
N GLN A 12 -9.93 -13.15 -2.34
CA GLN A 12 -11.27 -12.56 -2.27
C GLN A 12 -11.42 -11.67 -1.02
N LYS A 13 -10.88 -12.11 0.12
CA LYS A 13 -10.92 -11.36 1.37
C LYS A 13 -10.11 -10.06 1.32
N THR A 14 -8.99 -10.03 0.61
CA THR A 14 -8.19 -8.80 0.45
C THR A 14 -8.70 -7.90 -0.66
N GLY A 15 -9.56 -8.39 -1.56
CA GLY A 15 -10.04 -7.64 -2.73
C GLY A 15 -8.95 -7.30 -3.75
N LEU A 16 -7.82 -8.00 -3.72
CA LEU A 16 -6.66 -7.70 -4.56
C LEU A 16 -6.76 -8.42 -5.91
N GLU A 17 -6.20 -7.78 -6.94
CA GLU A 17 -5.96 -8.42 -8.22
C GLU A 17 -4.99 -9.61 -8.07
N PRO A 18 -5.13 -10.68 -8.88
CA PRO A 18 -4.32 -11.88 -8.74
C PRO A 18 -2.81 -11.65 -8.79
N HIS A 19 -2.37 -10.73 -9.63
CA HIS A 19 -0.96 -10.38 -9.77
C HIS A 19 -0.40 -9.77 -8.48
N ASP A 20 -1.09 -8.78 -7.92
CA ASP A 20 -0.64 -8.03 -6.74
C ASP A 20 -0.71 -8.91 -5.49
N PHE A 21 -1.77 -9.71 -5.37
CA PHE A 21 -1.86 -10.71 -4.32
C PHE A 21 -0.69 -11.71 -4.40
N SER A 22 -0.27 -12.11 -5.60
CA SER A 22 0.86 -13.02 -5.77
C SER A 22 2.18 -12.42 -5.33
N ILE A 23 2.42 -11.13 -5.61
CA ILE A 23 3.63 -10.44 -5.14
C ILE A 23 3.68 -10.42 -3.61
N LEU A 24 2.58 -10.03 -2.96
CA LEU A 24 2.50 -9.95 -1.50
C LEU A 24 2.59 -11.32 -0.82
N ALA A 25 1.98 -12.35 -1.40
CA ALA A 25 2.09 -13.71 -0.88
C ALA A 25 3.53 -14.25 -0.97
N ARG A 26 4.28 -13.89 -2.03
CA ARG A 26 5.68 -14.31 -2.22
C ARG A 26 6.68 -13.52 -1.38
N SER A 27 6.41 -12.24 -1.12
CA SER A 27 7.25 -11.41 -0.25
C SER A 27 7.17 -11.80 1.23
N GLY A 28 6.24 -12.71 1.59
CA GLY A 28 6.03 -13.14 2.96
C GLY A 28 5.16 -12.16 3.77
N ALA A 29 4.42 -11.28 3.10
CA ALA A 29 3.50 -10.36 3.78
C ALA A 29 2.45 -11.13 4.59
N PHE A 30 1.92 -12.23 4.06
CA PHE A 30 0.89 -13.04 4.72
C PHE A 30 1.48 -14.25 5.46
N ARG A 31 1.04 -14.50 6.70
CA ARG A 31 1.41 -15.70 7.44
C ARG A 31 0.72 -16.91 6.82
N ARG A 32 1.44 -18.02 6.71
CA ARG A 32 0.93 -19.29 6.16
C ARG A 32 1.20 -20.46 7.09
N VAL A 33 0.29 -21.44 7.08
CA VAL A 33 0.48 -22.77 7.66
C VAL A 33 0.43 -23.76 6.52
N GLY A 34 1.59 -24.23 6.07
CA GLY A 34 1.72 -24.95 4.80
C GLY A 34 1.31 -24.06 3.62
N VAL A 35 0.31 -24.50 2.86
CA VAL A 35 -0.21 -23.77 1.68
C VAL A 35 -1.37 -22.82 1.98
N ARG A 36 -1.82 -22.76 3.24
CA ARG A 36 -3.01 -21.97 3.63
C ARG A 36 -2.64 -20.69 4.35
N PHE A 37 -3.41 -19.64 4.11
CA PHE A 37 -3.23 -18.31 4.69
C PHE A 37 -3.92 -18.18 6.03
N ASP A 38 -3.24 -17.54 6.98
CA ASP A 38 -3.81 -17.21 8.27
C ASP A 38 -4.77 -16.01 8.15
N PRO A 39 -6.07 -16.15 8.49
CA PRO A 39 -7.07 -15.10 8.33
C PRO A 39 -6.75 -13.81 9.09
N ALA A 40 -6.19 -13.92 10.31
CA ALA A 40 -5.88 -12.76 11.14
C ALA A 40 -4.76 -11.93 10.51
N SER A 41 -3.72 -12.59 9.98
CA SER A 41 -2.63 -11.89 9.28
C SER A 41 -3.09 -11.12 8.04
N LEU A 42 -4.15 -11.55 7.35
CA LEU A 42 -4.68 -10.83 6.19
C LEU A 42 -5.36 -9.52 6.60
N GLU A 43 -6.12 -9.53 7.69
CA GLU A 43 -6.78 -8.33 8.22
C GLU A 43 -5.78 -7.32 8.77
N ASP A 44 -4.78 -7.79 9.52
CA ASP A 44 -3.73 -6.93 10.06
C ASP A 44 -2.89 -6.29 8.95
N ASN A 45 -2.56 -7.04 7.89
CA ASN A 45 -1.88 -6.47 6.73
C ASN A 45 -2.75 -5.48 5.96
N GLY A 46 -4.07 -5.70 5.89
CA GLY A 46 -4.99 -4.73 5.29
C GLY A 46 -4.92 -3.37 6.01
N LYS A 47 -4.97 -3.39 7.35
CA LYS A 47 -4.80 -2.18 8.18
C LYS A 47 -3.43 -1.53 7.98
N ARG A 48 -2.36 -2.34 8.02
CA ARG A 48 -0.99 -1.87 7.86
C ARG A 48 -0.72 -1.29 6.47
N ALA A 49 -1.34 -1.82 5.43
CA ALA A 49 -1.25 -1.26 4.08
C ALA A 49 -1.89 0.13 4.00
N ILE A 50 -3.03 0.35 4.67
CA ILE A 50 -3.67 1.66 4.77
C ILE A 50 -2.77 2.66 5.51
N GLU A 51 -2.14 2.22 6.61
CA GLU A 51 -1.18 3.05 7.36
C GLU A 51 0.02 3.44 6.49
N ILE A 52 0.64 2.47 5.79
CA ILE A 52 1.77 2.74 4.89
C ILE A 52 1.38 3.71 3.77
N GLN A 53 0.19 3.54 3.16
CA GLN A 53 -0.28 4.44 2.10
C GLN A 53 -0.45 5.87 2.64
N ARG A 54 -1.07 6.00 3.82
CA ARG A 54 -1.26 7.31 4.46
C ARG A 54 0.08 7.98 4.77
N ASP A 55 1.02 7.24 5.34
CA ASP A 55 2.36 7.75 5.65
C ASP A 55 3.11 8.17 4.38
N ALA A 56 2.97 7.40 3.29
CA ALA A 56 3.55 7.74 2.00
C ALA A 56 2.94 9.03 1.42
N ASP A 57 1.61 9.18 1.47
CA ASP A 57 0.91 10.36 0.99
C ASP A 57 1.31 11.62 1.78
N ASP A 58 1.42 11.52 3.10
CA ASP A 58 1.83 12.64 3.94
C ASP A 58 3.28 13.04 3.67
N ARG A 59 4.18 12.07 3.47
CA ARG A 59 5.56 12.34 3.09
C ARG A 59 5.69 12.96 1.69
N ILE A 60 4.86 12.55 0.73
CA ILE A 60 4.81 13.19 -0.60
C ILE A 60 4.36 14.65 -0.48
N LYS A 61 3.34 14.95 0.34
CA LYS A 61 2.90 16.34 0.58
C LYS A 61 4.02 17.19 1.17
N GLU A 62 4.79 16.65 2.13
CA GLU A 62 5.93 17.34 2.71
C GLU A 62 7.01 17.65 1.67
N ILE A 63 7.37 16.65 0.84
CA ILE A 63 8.33 16.84 -0.25
C ILE A 63 7.85 17.92 -1.23
N ARG A 64 6.57 17.88 -1.63
CA ARG A 64 5.99 18.90 -2.53
C ARG A 64 6.05 20.30 -1.92
N ARG A 65 5.67 20.45 -0.65
CA ARG A 65 5.76 21.73 0.06
C ARG A 65 7.20 22.23 0.14
N ASP A 66 8.15 21.35 0.42
CA ASP A 66 9.55 21.71 0.49
C ASP A 66 10.10 22.14 -0.88
N ALA A 67 9.78 21.39 -1.94
CA ALA A 67 10.13 21.74 -3.30
C ALA A 67 9.55 23.10 -3.71
N ALA A 68 8.27 23.37 -3.39
CA ALA A 68 7.64 24.66 -3.67
C ALA A 68 8.33 25.82 -2.95
N ARG A 69 8.71 25.65 -1.67
CA ARG A 69 9.49 26.66 -0.92
C ARG A 69 10.84 26.94 -1.58
N ARG A 70 11.55 25.90 -2.02
CA ARG A 70 12.85 26.03 -2.69
C ARG A 70 12.71 26.73 -4.05
N LEU A 71 11.68 26.41 -4.83
CA LEU A 71 11.42 27.06 -6.12
C LEU A 71 11.09 28.55 -5.94
N ALA A 72 10.25 28.89 -4.96
CA ALA A 72 9.92 30.28 -4.65
C ALA A 72 11.15 31.09 -4.21
N ALA A 73 12.06 30.50 -3.43
CA ALA A 73 13.32 31.12 -3.03
C ALA A 73 14.27 31.40 -4.21
N LEU A 74 14.11 30.66 -5.32
CA LEU A 74 14.85 30.87 -6.57
C LEU A 74 14.13 31.83 -7.53
N GLY A 75 13.00 32.42 -7.13
CA GLY A 75 12.18 33.29 -7.98
C GLY A 75 11.40 32.53 -9.08
N MET A 76 11.30 31.21 -8.97
CA MET A 76 10.52 30.37 -9.88
C MET A 76 9.15 30.08 -9.29
N GLU A 77 8.09 30.25 -10.08
CA GLU A 77 6.76 29.81 -9.66
C GLU A 77 6.70 28.27 -9.65
N PRO A 78 6.20 27.66 -8.57
CA PRO A 78 6.00 26.21 -8.55
C PRO A 78 4.97 25.80 -9.61
N PRO A 79 5.14 24.64 -10.27
CA PRO A 79 4.19 24.18 -11.27
C PRO A 79 2.80 24.03 -10.64
N ILE A 80 1.80 24.66 -11.26
CA ILE A 80 0.40 24.62 -10.84
C ILE A 80 -0.12 23.18 -11.02
N GLU A 81 -0.66 22.59 -9.95
CA GLU A 81 -1.32 21.27 -10.02
C GLU A 81 -2.57 21.38 -10.91
N GLY A 82 -2.53 20.74 -12.10
CA GLY A 82 -3.65 20.76 -13.04
C GLY A 82 -3.51 19.87 -14.29
N GLY A 83 -2.58 18.92 -14.30
CA GLY A 83 -2.44 17.96 -15.40
C GLY A 83 -2.95 16.59 -14.99
N SER A 84 -4.24 16.32 -15.20
CA SER A 84 -4.75 14.96 -15.24
C SER A 84 -4.02 14.17 -16.33
N ILE A 85 -3.42 13.04 -15.97
CA ILE A 85 -3.05 11.97 -16.90
C ILE A 85 -3.83 10.74 -16.44
#